data_AF-A0A968FUN8-F1
#
_entry.id   AF-A0A968FUN8-F1
#
_cell.length_a   1.000
_cell.length_b   1.000
_cell.length_c   1.000
_cell.angle_alpha   90.00
_cell.angle_beta   90.00
_cell.angle_gamma   90.00
#
_symmetry.space_group_name_H-M   'P 1'
#
loop_
_entity.id
_entity.type
_entity.pdbx_description
1 polymer ?
#
loop_
_entity_poly.entity_id
_entity_poly.type
_entity_poly.pdbx_seq_one_letter_code
_entity_poly.pdbx_strand_id
1 'polypeptide(L)'
;MLDFELVVLLKGLNAIQALRSRLRMALGVQADSLLMSVNVGDLLVSSPEFVEVVARYRLDETTLFEINENLSMERVNVVRQLADTYKIRLALDDSNDMQEDVRKALLDKVDLIKVDFKFTRNQLSHIGQEDPGSIMEELVHLRQPDMPLVIEGIESEQDIIFIQNHWKRAYGDLYWQGWAVQVSGLLERFFEPCNNRELPKGYRLAPGVLLR
;
A
#
# COMPACT_ATOMS: atom_id res chain seq x y z
N MET A 1 23.02 -17.55 4.34
CA MET A 1 21.69 -18.00 4.77
C MET A 1 20.73 -17.04 4.11
N LEU A 2 19.85 -17.47 3.21
CA LEU A 2 18.94 -16.53 2.55
C LEU A 2 18.01 -15.92 3.62
N ASP A 3 17.91 -14.60 3.61
CA ASP A 3 16.97 -13.86 4.47
C ASP A 3 15.55 -14.40 4.26
N PHE A 4 14.81 -14.59 5.34
CA PHE A 4 13.42 -15.06 5.29
C PHE A 4 12.56 -14.11 4.45
N GLU A 5 12.79 -12.80 4.55
CA GLU A 5 12.08 -11.78 3.77
C GLU A 5 12.34 -11.95 2.27
N LEU A 6 13.58 -12.30 1.90
CA LEU A 6 13.96 -12.57 0.52
C LEU A 6 13.32 -13.84 -0.04
N VAL A 7 13.20 -14.89 0.79
CA VAL A 7 12.47 -16.11 0.43
C VAL A 7 10.98 -15.83 0.22
N VAL A 8 10.38 -15.00 1.08
CA VAL A 8 8.99 -14.57 0.94
C VAL A 8 8.79 -13.78 -0.36
N LEU A 9 9.67 -12.82 -0.66
CA LEU A 9 9.64 -12.05 -1.91
C LEU A 9 9.66 -12.98 -3.13
N LEU A 10 10.65 -13.88 -3.22
CA LEU A 10 10.80 -14.77 -4.37
C LEU A 10 9.62 -15.74 -4.55
N LYS A 11 9.06 -16.27 -3.46
CA LYS A 11 7.84 -17.10 -3.52
C LYS A 11 6.64 -16.28 -3.96
N GLY A 12 6.54 -15.06 -3.47
CA GLY A 12 5.49 -14.11 -3.80
C GLY A 12 5.45 -13.74 -5.29
N LEU A 13 6.61 -13.57 -5.93
CA LEU A 13 6.70 -13.30 -7.37
C LEU A 13 6.08 -14.42 -8.23
N ASN A 14 6.35 -15.68 -7.87
CA ASN A 14 5.75 -16.80 -8.57
C ASN A 14 4.24 -16.88 -8.30
N ALA A 15 3.82 -16.60 -7.07
CA ALA A 15 2.42 -16.63 -6.68
C ALA A 15 1.60 -15.55 -7.40
N ILE A 16 2.12 -14.32 -7.52
CA ILE A 16 1.39 -13.23 -8.18
C ILE A 16 1.22 -13.49 -9.67
N GLN A 17 2.25 -14.01 -10.35
CA GLN A 17 2.14 -14.37 -11.77
C GLN A 17 1.15 -15.53 -12.00
N ALA A 18 1.19 -16.55 -11.15
CA ALA A 18 0.23 -17.65 -11.19
C ALA A 18 -1.20 -17.17 -10.94
N LEU A 19 -1.38 -16.25 -9.98
CA LEU A 19 -2.67 -15.65 -9.68
C LEU A 19 -3.19 -14.84 -10.86
N ARG A 20 -2.41 -13.91 -11.43
CA ARG A 20 -2.77 -13.15 -12.63
C ARG A 20 -3.22 -14.06 -13.78
N SER A 21 -2.47 -15.13 -14.02
CA SER A 21 -2.78 -16.11 -15.06
C SER A 21 -4.10 -16.83 -14.79
N ARG A 22 -4.35 -17.25 -13.54
CA ARG A 22 -5.61 -17.89 -13.14
C ARG A 22 -6.80 -16.94 -13.27
N LEU A 23 -6.64 -15.67 -12.89
CA LEU A 23 -7.67 -14.64 -13.04
C LEU A 23 -8.04 -14.43 -14.50
N ARG A 24 -7.02 -14.29 -15.36
CA ARG A 24 -7.20 -14.16 -16.81
C ARG A 24 -7.92 -15.37 -17.40
N MET A 25 -7.52 -16.59 -17.02
CA MET A 25 -8.14 -17.81 -17.55
C MET A 25 -9.56 -18.05 -17.03
N ALA A 26 -9.80 -17.83 -15.73
CA ALA A 26 -11.08 -18.13 -15.11
C ALA A 26 -12.14 -17.06 -15.42
N LEU A 27 -11.74 -15.79 -15.49
CA LEU A 27 -12.67 -14.65 -15.52
C LEU A 27 -12.53 -13.77 -16.78
N GLY A 28 -11.53 -14.02 -17.63
CA GLY A 28 -11.27 -13.19 -18.81
C GLY A 28 -10.76 -11.78 -18.50
N VAL A 29 -10.45 -11.47 -17.23
CA VAL A 29 -10.01 -10.14 -16.80
C VAL A 29 -8.50 -9.96 -16.99
N GLN A 30 -8.09 -8.76 -17.39
CA GLN A 30 -6.68 -8.38 -17.27
C GLN A 30 -6.37 -8.08 -15.80
N ALA A 31 -5.34 -8.73 -15.28
CA ALA A 31 -4.90 -8.61 -13.88
C ALA A 31 -3.49 -8.02 -13.77
N ASP A 32 -3.02 -7.34 -14.82
CA ASP A 32 -1.64 -6.83 -14.89
C ASP A 32 -1.38 -5.69 -13.90
N SER A 33 -2.44 -5.06 -13.36
CA SER A 33 -2.39 -4.08 -12.28
C SER A 33 -2.31 -4.68 -10.86
N LEU A 34 -2.51 -6.00 -10.71
CA LEU A 34 -2.47 -6.66 -9.41
C LEU A 34 -1.03 -6.81 -8.95
N LEU A 35 -0.60 -6.03 -7.96
CA LEU A 35 0.74 -6.08 -7.39
C LEU A 35 0.76 -6.91 -6.11
N MET A 36 1.94 -7.42 -5.78
CA MET A 36 2.28 -7.83 -4.43
C MET A 36 3.01 -6.67 -3.75
N SER A 37 2.68 -6.37 -2.50
CA SER A 37 3.50 -5.47 -1.70
C SER A 37 4.41 -6.21 -0.72
N VAL A 38 5.58 -5.65 -0.45
CA VAL A 38 6.61 -6.23 0.43
C VAL A 38 7.20 -5.14 1.29
N ASN A 39 7.21 -5.36 2.60
CA ASN A 39 7.86 -4.47 3.56
C ASN A 39 9.38 -4.48 3.37
N VAL A 40 9.96 -3.28 3.41
CA VAL A 40 11.39 -3.05 3.23
C VAL A 40 11.88 -2.16 4.36
N GLY A 41 12.58 -2.77 5.31
CA GLY A 41 13.27 -2.08 6.40
C GLY A 41 14.78 -1.97 6.15
N ASP A 42 15.46 -1.32 7.09
CA ASP A 42 16.91 -1.06 7.04
C ASP A 42 17.76 -2.31 6.82
N LEU A 43 17.41 -3.42 7.49
CA LEU A 43 18.13 -4.69 7.38
C LEU A 43 18.06 -5.24 5.96
N LEU A 44 16.87 -5.28 5.36
CA LEU A 44 16.68 -5.79 4.00
C LEU A 44 17.42 -4.93 2.97
N VAL A 45 17.34 -3.59 3.08
CA VAL A 45 18.07 -2.68 2.17
C VAL A 45 19.59 -2.88 2.28
N SER A 46 20.09 -3.24 3.47
CA SER A 46 21.51 -3.51 3.69
C SER A 46 21.98 -4.89 3.20
N SER A 47 21.07 -5.80 2.86
CA SER A 47 21.42 -7.13 2.36
C SER A 47 21.91 -7.04 0.90
N PRO A 48 23.14 -7.52 0.60
CA PRO A 48 23.61 -7.64 -0.77
C PRO A 48 22.70 -8.53 -1.64
N GLU A 49 22.11 -9.56 -1.04
CA GLU A 49 21.22 -10.48 -1.73
C GLU A 49 19.90 -9.80 -2.17
N PHE A 50 19.39 -8.87 -1.36
CA PHE A 50 18.23 -8.06 -1.77
C PHE A 50 18.55 -7.21 -3.00
N VAL A 51 19.70 -6.54 -3.01
CA VAL A 51 20.16 -5.75 -4.17
C VAL A 51 20.34 -6.63 -5.40
N GLU A 52 20.90 -7.84 -5.25
CA GLU A 52 21.04 -8.81 -6.35
C GLU A 52 19.68 -9.24 -6.90
N VAL A 53 18.70 -9.50 -6.04
CA VAL A 53 17.34 -9.85 -6.46
C VAL A 53 16.68 -8.70 -7.20
N VAL A 54 16.75 -7.47 -6.66
CA VAL A 54 16.22 -6.28 -7.34
C VAL A 54 16.89 -6.08 -8.71
N ALA A 55 18.19 -6.32 -8.81
CA ALA A 55 18.92 -6.17 -10.07
C ALA A 55 18.62 -7.26 -11.11
N ARG A 56 18.31 -8.48 -10.65
CA ARG A 56 18.12 -9.65 -11.53
C ARG A 56 16.69 -9.74 -12.09
N TYR A 57 15.69 -9.30 -11.34
CA TYR A 57 14.28 -9.51 -11.68
C TYR A 57 13.59 -8.19 -12.08
N ARG A 58 12.66 -8.25 -13.04
CA ARG A 58 11.80 -7.10 -13.41
C ARG A 58 10.67 -6.95 -12.41
N LEU A 59 10.98 -6.34 -11.28
CA LEU A 59 10.06 -6.24 -10.13
C LEU A 59 9.07 -5.08 -10.25
N ASP A 60 9.35 -4.10 -11.11
CA ASP A 60 8.52 -2.92 -11.40
C ASP A 60 7.10 -3.28 -11.83
N GLU A 61 6.93 -4.38 -12.55
CA GLU A 61 5.61 -4.80 -13.06
C GLU A 61 4.79 -5.61 -12.06
N THR A 62 5.38 -6.08 -10.96
CA THR A 62 4.77 -7.10 -10.08
C THR A 62 4.80 -6.77 -8.60
N THR A 63 5.67 -5.86 -8.18
CA THR A 63 6.00 -5.62 -6.78
C THR A 63 5.94 -4.14 -6.44
N LEU A 64 5.36 -3.84 -5.28
CA LEU A 64 5.41 -2.53 -4.62
C LEU A 64 6.21 -2.69 -3.31
N PHE A 65 7.29 -1.94 -3.14
CA PHE A 65 8.08 -2.00 -1.91
C PHE A 65 7.58 -0.95 -0.91
N GLU A 66 7.08 -1.42 0.23
CA GLU A 66 6.60 -0.59 1.33
C GLU A 66 7.79 -0.23 2.23
N ILE A 67 8.26 1.01 2.12
CA ILE A 67 9.40 1.51 2.88
C ILE A 67 8.95 1.80 4.31
N ASN A 68 9.57 1.11 5.27
CA ASN A 68 9.26 1.23 6.69
C ASN A 68 9.56 2.64 7.23
N GLU A 69 8.77 3.09 8.20
CA GLU A 69 8.87 4.38 8.89
C GLU A 69 10.22 4.61 9.59
N ASN A 70 10.88 3.53 10.00
CA ASN A 70 12.17 3.56 10.71
C ASN A 70 13.39 3.50 9.77
N LEU A 71 13.21 3.68 8.45
CA LEU A 71 14.34 3.66 7.52
C LEU A 71 15.34 4.78 7.85
N SER A 72 16.64 4.44 7.96
CA SER A 72 17.68 5.43 8.22
C SER A 72 18.01 6.27 6.98
N MET A 73 18.45 7.51 7.20
CA MET A 73 18.91 8.40 6.12
C MET A 73 20.07 7.82 5.30
N GLU A 74 20.92 6.96 5.88
CA GLU A 74 21.95 6.24 5.12
C GLU A 74 21.32 5.32 4.06
N ARG A 75 20.23 4.62 4.42
CA ARG A 75 19.54 3.67 3.55
C ARG A 75 18.62 4.35 2.54
N VAL A 76 18.13 5.57 2.81
CA VAL A 76 17.37 6.39 1.85
C VAL A 76 18.10 6.50 0.51
N ASN A 77 19.39 6.81 0.51
CA ASN A 77 20.16 6.95 -0.74
C ASN A 77 20.23 5.65 -1.53
N VAL A 78 20.34 4.51 -0.84
CA VAL A 78 20.33 3.18 -1.48
C VAL A 78 18.98 2.91 -2.11
N VAL A 79 17.87 3.13 -1.39
CA VAL A 79 16.51 2.96 -1.90
C VAL A 79 16.27 3.84 -3.13
N ARG A 80 16.65 5.11 -3.08
CA ARG A 80 16.54 6.04 -4.22
C ARG A 80 17.32 5.52 -5.44
N GLN A 81 18.55 5.06 -5.22
CA GLN A 81 19.39 4.53 -6.30
C GLN A 81 18.78 3.27 -6.92
N LEU A 82 18.22 2.36 -6.10
CA LEU A 82 17.52 1.17 -6.58
C LEU A 82 16.29 1.54 -7.41
N ALA A 83 15.48 2.50 -6.95
CA ALA A 83 14.33 3.02 -7.69
C ALA A 83 14.74 3.64 -9.03
N ASP A 84 15.79 4.46 -9.04
CA ASP A 84 16.23 5.12 -10.27
C ASP A 84 16.83 4.15 -11.28
N THR A 85 17.57 3.14 -10.80
CA THR A 85 18.30 2.19 -11.65
C THR A 85 17.38 1.09 -12.17
N TYR A 86 16.58 0.48 -11.29
CA TYR A 86 15.79 -0.72 -11.60
C TYR A 86 14.30 -0.43 -11.75
N LYS A 87 13.89 0.83 -11.61
CA LYS A 87 12.50 1.29 -11.76
C LYS A 87 11.53 0.59 -10.82
N ILE A 88 12.03 0.16 -9.65
CA ILE A 88 11.16 -0.45 -8.64
C ILE A 88 10.13 0.57 -8.13
N ARG A 89 8.94 0.06 -7.83
CA ARG A 89 7.81 0.84 -7.33
C ARG A 89 7.88 0.91 -5.82
N LEU A 90 7.67 2.10 -5.26
CA LEU A 90 7.80 2.34 -3.83
C LEU A 90 6.50 2.89 -3.22
N ALA A 91 6.27 2.57 -1.96
CA ALA A 91 5.28 3.19 -1.09
C ALA A 91 5.94 3.63 0.22
N LEU A 92 5.46 4.70 0.85
CA LEU A 92 5.83 5.00 2.24
C LEU A 92 4.85 4.31 3.17
N ASP A 93 5.33 3.38 3.98
CA ASP A 93 4.54 2.77 5.04
C ASP A 93 4.53 3.66 6.28
N ASP A 94 3.43 3.64 7.03
CA ASP A 94 3.23 4.42 8.26
C ASP A 94 3.78 5.86 8.16
N SER A 95 3.50 6.53 7.03
CA SER A 95 4.17 7.77 6.64
C SER A 95 3.95 8.92 7.63
N ASN A 96 2.90 8.84 8.45
CA ASN A 96 2.61 9.81 9.50
C ASN A 96 3.52 9.68 10.73
N ASP A 97 4.25 8.57 10.89
CA ASP A 97 5.24 8.35 11.96
C ASP A 97 6.69 8.37 11.43
N MET A 98 6.86 8.44 10.11
CA MET A 98 8.18 8.50 9.47
C MET A 98 8.90 9.82 9.76
N GLN A 99 10.22 9.74 10.00
CA GLN A 99 11.06 10.93 10.18
C GLN A 99 10.92 11.89 9.00
N GLU A 100 10.72 13.18 9.28
CA GLU A 100 10.37 14.18 8.26
C GLU A 100 11.40 14.27 7.12
N ASP A 101 12.69 14.19 7.45
CA ASP A 101 13.77 14.25 6.46
C ASP A 101 13.79 13.01 5.55
N VAL A 102 13.56 11.81 6.12
CA VAL A 102 13.44 10.55 5.37
C VAL A 102 12.24 10.61 4.44
N ARG A 103 11.09 11.02 4.97
CA ARG A 103 9.85 11.18 4.23
C ARG A 103 10.05 12.14 3.05
N LYS A 104 10.52 13.36 3.30
CA LYS A 104 10.80 14.36 2.25
C LYS A 104 11.75 13.84 1.19
N ALA A 105 12.78 13.11 1.59
CA ALA A 105 13.78 12.56 0.69
C ALA A 105 13.28 11.37 -0.15
N LEU A 106 12.09 10.82 0.12
CA LEU A 106 11.53 9.71 -0.67
C LEU A 106 10.23 10.08 -1.39
N LEU A 107 9.55 11.17 -1.01
CA LEU A 107 8.26 11.58 -1.58
C LEU A 107 8.24 11.69 -3.11
N ASP A 108 9.34 12.10 -3.75
CA ASP A 108 9.43 12.19 -5.22
C ASP A 108 9.62 10.83 -5.92
N LYS A 109 9.74 9.74 -5.17
CA LYS A 109 10.04 8.39 -5.68
C LYS A 109 8.94 7.36 -5.44
N VAL A 110 7.88 7.74 -4.73
CA VAL A 110 6.84 6.81 -4.29
C VAL A 110 5.57 6.98 -5.11
N ASP A 111 4.86 5.87 -5.29
CA ASP A 111 3.60 5.81 -6.02
C ASP A 111 2.40 6.09 -5.12
N LEU A 112 2.53 5.82 -3.82
CA LEU A 112 1.49 6.02 -2.81
C LEU A 112 2.08 6.17 -1.41
N ILE A 113 1.25 6.68 -0.50
CA ILE A 113 1.56 6.79 0.93
C ILE A 113 0.51 6.04 1.75
N LYS A 114 0.95 5.35 2.79
CA LYS A 114 0.11 4.62 3.74
C LYS A 114 0.11 5.33 5.09
N VAL A 115 -1.05 5.31 5.77
CA VAL A 115 -1.26 5.87 7.10
C VAL A 115 -1.45 4.74 8.09
N ASP A 116 -0.72 4.80 9.20
CA ASP A 116 -0.75 3.82 10.27
C ASP A 116 -2.19 3.56 10.76
N PHE A 117 -2.43 2.30 11.08
CA PHE A 117 -3.73 1.86 11.56
C PHE A 117 -4.08 2.53 12.89
N LYS A 118 -3.13 2.74 13.82
CA LYS A 118 -3.46 3.34 15.14
C LYS A 118 -3.89 4.78 14.98
N PHE A 119 -3.23 5.55 14.12
CA PHE A 119 -3.68 6.91 13.79
C PHE A 119 -5.11 6.88 13.24
N THR A 120 -5.37 6.03 12.24
CA THR A 120 -6.69 5.92 11.63
C THR A 120 -7.76 5.50 12.64
N ARG A 121 -7.49 4.49 13.48
CA ARG A 121 -8.40 4.05 14.55
C ARG A 121 -8.70 5.14 15.55
N ASN A 122 -7.68 5.90 15.95
CA ASN A 122 -7.87 7.02 16.87
C ASN A 122 -8.85 8.03 16.27
N GLN A 123 -8.68 8.42 15.01
CA GLN A 123 -9.61 9.34 14.34
C GLN A 123 -11.04 8.77 14.25
N LEU A 124 -11.18 7.52 13.79
CA LEU A 124 -12.50 6.91 13.59
C LEU A 124 -13.23 6.57 14.92
N SER A 125 -12.53 6.49 16.04
CA SER A 125 -13.17 6.28 17.36
C SER A 125 -14.07 7.44 17.79
N HIS A 126 -13.90 8.62 17.19
CA HIS A 126 -14.68 9.84 17.47
C HIS A 126 -15.97 9.93 16.62
N ILE A 127 -16.27 8.93 15.77
CA ILE A 127 -17.51 8.89 15.00
C ILE A 127 -18.72 8.94 15.96
N GLY A 128 -19.60 9.91 15.73
CA GLY A 128 -20.79 10.15 16.57
C GLY A 128 -20.51 10.96 17.84
N GLN A 129 -19.25 11.33 18.10
CA GLN A 129 -18.82 12.17 19.21
C GLN A 129 -18.38 13.56 18.72
N GLU A 130 -17.72 13.62 17.56
CA GLU A 130 -17.23 14.85 16.94
C GLU A 130 -17.89 15.18 15.60
N ASP A 131 -17.69 16.41 15.13
CA ASP A 131 -18.10 16.81 13.79
C ASP A 131 -17.31 15.99 12.73
N PRO A 132 -17.99 15.40 11.73
CA PRO A 132 -17.30 14.62 10.69
C PRO A 132 -16.24 15.41 9.92
N GLY A 133 -16.37 16.72 9.81
CA GLY A 133 -15.40 17.59 9.17
C GLY A 133 -14.06 17.59 9.89
N SER A 134 -14.06 17.65 11.22
CA SER A 134 -12.84 17.61 12.04
C SER A 134 -12.09 16.28 11.88
N ILE A 135 -12.81 15.16 11.95
CA ILE A 135 -12.22 13.82 11.77
C ILE A 135 -11.59 13.69 10.37
N MET A 136 -12.26 14.22 9.34
CA MET A 136 -11.72 14.21 7.98
C MET A 136 -10.54 15.16 7.80
N GLU A 137 -10.51 16.30 8.46
CA GLU A 137 -9.43 17.28 8.34
C GLU A 137 -8.07 16.66 8.71
N GLU A 138 -8.04 15.86 9.77
CA GLU A 138 -6.84 15.14 10.21
C GLU A 138 -6.35 14.14 9.14
N LEU A 139 -7.25 13.35 8.54
CA LEU A 139 -6.87 12.41 7.47
C LEU A 139 -6.45 13.14 6.19
N VAL A 140 -7.14 14.23 5.84
CA VAL A 140 -6.87 15.03 4.65
C VAL A 140 -5.54 15.78 4.76
N HIS A 141 -5.09 16.13 5.97
CA HIS A 141 -3.78 16.76 6.18
C HIS A 141 -2.60 15.85 5.82
N LEU A 142 -2.78 14.53 5.86
CA LEU A 142 -1.73 13.57 5.54
C LEU A 142 -1.53 13.35 4.03
N ARG A 143 -2.49 13.78 3.22
CA ARG A 143 -2.45 13.58 1.76
C ARG A 143 -1.25 14.28 1.13
N GLN A 144 -0.84 13.80 -0.03
CA GLN A 144 0.08 14.52 -0.92
C GLN A 144 -0.65 14.81 -2.24
N PRO A 145 -0.47 16.01 -2.83
CA PRO A 145 -1.07 16.31 -4.13
C PRO A 145 -0.72 15.25 -5.18
N ASP A 146 -1.72 14.85 -5.97
CA ASP A 146 -1.59 13.88 -7.06
C ASP A 146 -1.05 12.48 -6.66
N MET A 147 -1.06 12.16 -5.37
CA MET A 147 -0.59 10.88 -4.84
C MET A 147 -1.72 10.16 -4.09
N PRO A 148 -2.00 8.90 -4.44
CA PRO A 148 -2.89 8.04 -3.68
C PRO A 148 -2.53 7.96 -2.19
N LEU A 149 -3.56 8.04 -1.35
CA LEU A 149 -3.49 7.77 0.09
C LEU A 149 -4.10 6.40 0.37
N VAL A 150 -3.43 5.58 1.18
CA VAL A 150 -3.98 4.36 1.78
C VAL A 150 -4.15 4.59 3.27
N ILE A 151 -5.33 4.33 3.82
CA ILE A 151 -5.55 4.32 5.27
C ILE A 151 -5.70 2.88 5.78
N GLU A 152 -4.98 2.54 6.84
CA GLU A 152 -5.05 1.22 7.46
C GLU A 152 -6.03 1.18 8.65
N GLY A 153 -6.36 0.00 9.16
CA GLY A 153 -7.20 -0.14 10.35
C GLY A 153 -8.69 0.04 10.12
N ILE A 154 -9.22 -0.29 8.94
CA ILE A 154 -10.67 -0.30 8.73
C ILE A 154 -11.27 -1.58 9.32
N GLU A 155 -12.02 -1.46 10.41
CA GLU A 155 -12.45 -2.60 11.22
C GLU A 155 -13.96 -2.85 11.19
N SER A 156 -14.75 -1.86 10.77
CA SER A 156 -16.22 -1.98 10.75
C SER A 156 -16.85 -1.49 9.44
N GLU A 157 -18.09 -1.92 9.17
CA GLU A 157 -18.89 -1.34 8.08
C GLU A 157 -19.24 0.14 8.34
N GLN A 158 -19.33 0.55 9.61
CA GLN A 158 -19.56 1.93 9.98
C GLN A 158 -18.38 2.83 9.58
N ASP A 159 -17.15 2.35 9.75
CA ASP A 159 -15.93 3.04 9.30
C ASP A 159 -16.00 3.31 7.78
N ILE A 160 -16.35 2.27 7.02
CA ILE A 160 -16.47 2.33 5.55
C ILE A 160 -17.53 3.37 5.15
N ILE A 161 -18.74 3.26 5.71
CA ILE A 161 -19.85 4.18 5.39
C ILE A 161 -19.47 5.63 5.71
N PHE A 162 -18.84 5.85 6.86
CA PHE A 162 -18.40 7.18 7.27
C PHE A 162 -17.39 7.76 6.27
N ILE A 163 -16.31 7.03 5.97
CA ILE A 163 -15.28 7.48 5.02
C ILE A 163 -15.88 7.75 3.63
N GLN A 164 -16.76 6.87 3.12
CA GLN A 164 -17.40 7.05 1.81
C GLN A 164 -18.28 8.30 1.73
N ASN A 165 -18.96 8.64 2.82
CA ASN A 165 -19.86 9.81 2.85
C ASN A 165 -19.09 11.13 2.99
N HIS A 166 -17.90 11.11 3.58
CA HIS A 166 -17.18 12.32 3.96
C HIS A 166 -15.89 12.58 3.17
N TRP A 167 -15.28 11.56 2.56
CA TRP A 167 -14.16 11.76 1.66
C TRP A 167 -14.61 12.37 0.32
N LYS A 168 -14.04 13.51 -0.04
CA LYS A 168 -14.39 14.23 -1.26
C LYS A 168 -13.40 13.90 -2.36
N ARG A 169 -13.88 13.87 -3.61
CA ARG A 169 -13.02 13.71 -4.80
C ARG A 169 -11.88 14.74 -4.87
N ALA A 170 -12.13 15.96 -4.38
CA ALA A 170 -11.13 17.02 -4.32
C ALA A 170 -9.95 16.72 -3.38
N TYR A 171 -10.06 15.72 -2.51
CA TYR A 171 -8.98 15.28 -1.63
C TYR A 171 -8.02 14.31 -2.32
N GLY A 172 -8.34 13.84 -3.52
CA GLY A 172 -7.56 12.85 -4.26
C GLY A 172 -8.03 11.42 -4.02
N ASP A 173 -7.28 10.49 -4.59
CA ASP A 173 -7.59 9.06 -4.56
C ASP A 173 -7.30 8.48 -3.17
N LEU A 174 -8.29 7.75 -2.64
CA LEU A 174 -8.22 7.08 -1.35
C LEU A 174 -8.43 5.58 -1.54
N TYR A 175 -7.56 4.82 -0.89
CA TYR A 175 -7.59 3.38 -0.74
C TYR A 175 -7.64 3.05 0.76
N TRP A 176 -8.06 1.83 1.11
CA TRP A 176 -8.13 1.41 2.51
C TRP A 176 -7.71 -0.04 2.70
N GLN A 177 -7.31 -0.38 3.93
CA GLN A 177 -6.90 -1.71 4.35
C GLN A 177 -7.44 -2.00 5.77
N GLY A 178 -7.89 -3.22 6.02
CA GLY A 178 -8.35 -3.62 7.36
C GLY A 178 -9.29 -4.82 7.37
N TRP A 179 -9.73 -5.22 8.56
CA TRP A 179 -10.49 -6.45 8.81
C TRP A 179 -11.90 -6.43 8.21
N ALA A 180 -12.56 -5.26 8.18
CA ALA A 180 -13.87 -5.12 7.56
C ALA A 180 -13.82 -5.20 6.03
N VAL A 181 -12.62 -5.14 5.44
CA VAL A 181 -12.42 -5.16 4.00
C VAL A 181 -12.36 -6.62 3.50
N GLN A 182 -13.53 -7.28 3.40
CA GLN A 182 -13.62 -8.70 3.05
C GLN A 182 -13.49 -9.01 1.56
N VAL A 183 -12.98 -10.21 1.25
CA VAL A 183 -12.93 -10.84 -0.09
C VAL A 183 -14.23 -11.48 -0.55
N SER A 184 -15.07 -10.75 -1.29
CA SER A 184 -16.24 -11.32 -1.97
C SER A 184 -15.94 -11.81 -3.40
N GLY A 185 -16.71 -12.82 -3.82
CA GLY A 185 -16.20 -14.09 -4.37
C GLY A 185 -16.05 -14.26 -5.88
N LEU A 186 -15.91 -13.20 -6.67
CA LEU A 186 -15.46 -13.31 -8.07
C LEU A 186 -14.81 -11.98 -8.47
N LEU A 187 -13.62 -12.01 -9.07
CA LEU A 187 -12.74 -10.83 -9.14
C LEU A 187 -13.16 -9.70 -10.10
N GLU A 188 -14.42 -9.26 -10.07
CA GLU A 188 -15.10 -8.57 -11.17
C GLU A 188 -14.97 -7.03 -11.27
N ARG A 189 -14.41 -6.28 -10.31
CA ARG A 189 -14.38 -4.79 -10.31
C ARG A 189 -13.09 -4.11 -9.79
N PHE A 190 -11.92 -4.75 -9.94
CA PHE A 190 -10.83 -4.81 -8.93
C PHE A 190 -9.71 -3.74 -8.83
N PHE A 191 -9.72 -2.49 -9.35
CA PHE A 191 -8.81 -1.40 -8.88
C PHE A 191 -9.33 0.07 -9.09
N GLU A 192 -10.29 0.58 -8.31
CA GLU A 192 -10.81 1.97 -8.36
C GLU A 192 -10.74 2.75 -7.02
N PRO A 193 -10.33 4.02 -6.99
CA PRO A 193 -10.40 4.86 -5.79
C PRO A 193 -11.77 4.80 -5.08
N CYS A 194 -11.78 4.74 -3.75
CA CYS A 194 -12.99 4.56 -2.95
C CYS A 194 -14.01 5.70 -3.09
N ASN A 195 -13.62 6.80 -3.72
CA ASN A 195 -14.38 8.02 -3.93
C ASN A 195 -15.09 8.09 -5.31
N ASN A 196 -15.06 7.02 -6.11
CA ASN A 196 -15.82 6.92 -7.37
C ASN A 196 -17.27 6.43 -7.10
N ARG A 197 -18.29 7.16 -7.57
CA ARG A 197 -19.69 7.03 -7.09
C ARG A 197 -20.58 6.03 -7.83
N GLU A 198 -20.10 5.34 -8.87
CA GLU A 198 -20.92 4.45 -9.73
C GLU A 198 -20.56 2.95 -9.60
N LEU A 199 -20.79 2.33 -8.42
CA LEU A 199 -20.66 0.87 -8.09
C LEU A 199 -19.37 0.50 -7.27
N PRO A 200 -19.25 -0.74 -6.71
CA PRO A 200 -19.29 -1.07 -5.29
C PRO A 200 -17.92 -1.29 -4.58
N LYS A 201 -17.89 -0.92 -3.29
CA LYS A 201 -17.01 -1.33 -2.16
C LYS A 201 -15.56 -1.82 -2.47
N GLY A 202 -14.62 -0.86 -2.62
CA GLY A 202 -13.29 -0.81 -1.97
C GLY A 202 -12.14 -1.77 -2.38
N TYR A 203 -10.90 -1.34 -2.15
CA TYR A 203 -9.67 -2.13 -2.33
C TYR A 203 -9.19 -2.86 -1.09
N ARG A 204 -8.39 -3.92 -1.33
CA ARG A 204 -7.68 -4.77 -0.37
C ARG A 204 -6.20 -4.77 -0.69
N LEU A 205 -5.36 -4.65 0.33
CA LEU A 205 -4.02 -5.22 0.38
C LEU A 205 -4.09 -6.37 1.37
N ALA A 206 -3.85 -7.60 0.91
CA ALA A 206 -3.84 -8.76 1.77
C ALA A 206 -2.46 -8.85 2.44
N PRO A 207 -2.39 -9.11 3.77
CA PRO A 207 -1.13 -9.53 4.37
C PRO A 207 -0.64 -10.79 3.66
N GLY A 208 0.68 -10.86 3.49
CA GLY A 208 1.38 -11.86 2.70
C GLY A 208 0.80 -13.27 2.81
N VAL A 209 0.85 -13.96 1.67
CA VAL A 209 0.60 -15.39 1.49
C VAL A 209 0.87 -16.19 2.78
N LEU A 210 -0.16 -16.42 3.60
CA LEU A 210 -0.13 -17.50 4.59
C LEU A 210 -0.38 -18.78 3.82
N LEU A 211 0.71 -19.35 3.30
CA LEU A 211 0.79 -20.76 2.95
C LEU A 211 0.35 -21.54 4.20
N ARG A 212 -0.76 -22.26 4.09
CA ARG A 212 -0.91 -23.54 4.79
C ARG A 212 -0.55 -24.64 3.82
#